data_AF-A0A814K030-F1
#
_entry.id   AF-A0A814K030-F1
#
_cell.length_a   1.000
_cell.length_b   1.000
_cell.length_c   1.000
_cell.angle_alpha   90.00
_cell.angle_beta   90.00
_cell.angle_gamma   90.00
#
_symmetry.space_group_name_H-M   'P 1'
#
loop_
_entity.id
_entity.type
_entity.pdbx_description
1 polymer ?
#
loop_
_entity_poly.entity_id
_entity_poly.type
_entity_poly.pdbx_seq_one_letter_code
_entity_poly.pdbx_strand_id
1 'polypeptide(L)'
;MDISVDIPPRVQQISINNHATTDDRLFSPIFHNINDHNLSHHYCLSIDLKSLRNLRLLHSTYLYCRYVYPFLGTSTPILTHPPLHIPYTASSPPNEHLLPHGLCIFNFAVNTEQLTSHFHREPLTIEIYRRDQERSERKDELFGIVHVQLDKVLQAEKQRCSSNVNGILGWRQTWTQALPVIGHNTEKCAELLVTITLEDLGALHLNSITTPRSQSVPPHHCDLDTVFHRTHDDPYIQAAYELQLWKENKEREFEKHLRELEAKKIYELMEAFKEKDRERESILQKKIKEYGDLEKQMKRTLMDIEKREKQLNVKEQEVQRMHIDLKRDYDNKYIEIREASKRLQEQSEHQITLEKSKNQALDDEIVRLKRSVAEWEKRHRDKEQEFFSYKEKQRNIPEVKLQAEINMLTIEKNELQRKLDASLTSAERYKQQWLKALKEYQRLKQREQDQSKFLLQKQQQELEHMRLRYLAAEENEIMKSDHKQLENIKNELNKLKEVSSTPTITGDFQSNLSDDNDHLEQVDQQLGVLIEHRDTLLQTGTYTHNDALIQELERRIQEAMKRKSSSSSRYQ
;
A
#
# COMPACT_ATOMS: atom_id res chain seq x y z
N MET A 1 -8.17 -1.45 -24.68
CA MET A 1 -9.19 -0.79 -25.50
C MET A 1 -8.65 0.59 -25.79
N ASP A 2 -7.87 0.67 -26.87
CA ASP A 2 -7.27 1.91 -27.37
C ASP A 2 -8.34 2.73 -28.06
N ILE A 3 -8.43 4.02 -27.72
CA ILE A 3 -9.23 4.98 -28.48
C ILE A 3 -8.31 6.14 -28.87
N SER A 4 -7.87 6.08 -30.13
CA SER A 4 -7.29 7.17 -30.89
C SER A 4 -8.24 8.36 -30.98
N VAL A 5 -7.68 9.56 -30.85
CA VAL A 5 -8.34 10.82 -31.22
C VAL A 5 -7.63 11.36 -32.47
N ASP A 6 -8.36 11.39 -33.58
CA ASP A 6 -7.92 11.93 -34.87
C ASP A 6 -7.85 13.46 -34.83
N ILE A 7 -6.70 13.99 -35.28
CA ILE A 7 -6.44 15.41 -35.56
C ILE A 7 -6.28 15.53 -37.08
N PRO A 8 -7.01 16.41 -37.79
CA PRO A 8 -6.79 16.60 -39.22
C PRO A 8 -5.61 17.55 -39.50
N PRO A 9 -4.91 17.37 -40.65
CA PRO A 9 -3.58 17.93 -40.87
C PRO A 9 -3.57 19.33 -41.49
N ARG A 10 -2.44 19.98 -41.23
CA ARG A 10 -1.96 21.29 -41.69
C ARG A 10 -1.59 21.21 -43.18
N VAL A 11 -2.24 22.00 -44.03
CA VAL A 11 -1.89 22.11 -45.47
C VAL A 11 -0.75 23.13 -45.66
N GLN A 12 0.22 22.69 -46.45
CA GLN A 12 1.50 23.32 -46.77
C GLN A 12 1.37 24.58 -47.64
N GLN A 13 2.29 25.50 -47.42
CA GLN A 13 2.62 26.62 -48.30
C GLN A 13 3.07 26.11 -49.67
N ILE A 14 2.45 26.62 -50.73
CA ILE A 14 2.95 26.52 -52.10
C ILE A 14 3.61 27.86 -52.41
N SER A 15 4.92 27.82 -52.61
CA SER A 15 5.71 28.87 -53.24
C SER A 15 5.39 28.91 -54.73
N ILE A 16 4.99 30.08 -55.24
CA ILE A 16 5.03 30.39 -56.67
C ILE A 16 5.81 31.68 -56.83
N ASN A 17 7.07 31.52 -57.25
CA ASN A 17 7.80 32.55 -57.96
C ASN A 17 7.13 32.72 -59.33
N ASN A 18 6.83 33.97 -59.71
CA ASN A 18 6.81 34.37 -61.12
C ASN A 18 7.23 35.84 -61.21
N HIS A 19 8.43 36.03 -61.75
CA HIS A 19 8.84 37.27 -62.40
C HIS A 19 8.03 37.42 -63.68
N ALA A 20 7.40 38.58 -63.87
CA ALA A 20 7.08 39.12 -65.19
C ALA A 20 7.15 40.65 -65.11
N THR A 21 8.21 41.17 -65.72
CA THR A 21 8.40 42.53 -66.18
C THR A 21 7.32 42.90 -67.21
N THR A 22 6.63 44.02 -67.03
CA THR A 22 6.22 44.91 -68.12
C THR A 22 5.90 46.29 -67.56
N ASP A 23 6.56 47.28 -68.14
CA ASP A 23 6.28 48.71 -68.02
C ASP A 23 4.80 49.02 -68.16
N ASP A 24 4.27 49.87 -67.28
CA ASP A 24 3.29 50.87 -67.69
C ASP A 24 3.48 52.13 -66.84
N ARG A 25 4.26 53.05 -67.41
CA ARG A 25 4.22 54.46 -67.03
C ARG A 25 2.89 55.01 -67.53
N LEU A 26 2.12 55.65 -66.65
CA LEU A 26 1.53 56.99 -66.85
C LEU A 26 0.56 57.36 -65.71
N PHE A 27 0.70 58.61 -65.25
CA PHE A 27 -0.14 59.35 -64.28
C PHE A 27 0.04 59.07 -62.78
N SER A 28 1.19 59.52 -62.26
CA SER A 28 1.30 60.03 -60.88
C SER A 28 0.93 61.53 -60.88
N PRO A 29 0.02 62.02 -60.03
CA PRO A 29 -0.03 63.43 -59.74
C PRO A 29 1.18 63.78 -58.86
N ILE A 30 1.93 64.77 -59.32
CA ILE A 30 3.09 65.36 -58.65
C ILE A 30 2.65 65.87 -57.28
N PHE A 31 3.00 65.16 -56.21
CA PHE A 31 3.14 65.78 -54.89
C PHE A 31 4.63 66.04 -54.65
N HIS A 32 4.92 67.32 -54.48
CA HIS A 32 6.24 67.84 -54.22
C HIS A 32 6.87 67.14 -53.01
N ASN A 33 8.06 66.60 -53.25
CA ASN A 33 9.00 66.16 -52.25
C ASN A 33 9.62 67.42 -51.61
N ILE A 34 8.90 68.04 -50.66
CA ILE A 34 9.46 69.04 -49.75
C ILE A 34 9.78 68.27 -48.47
N ASN A 35 11.00 68.42 -47.96
CA ASN A 35 11.44 67.87 -46.67
C ASN A 35 10.39 68.12 -45.58
N ASP A 36 9.57 67.11 -45.27
CA ASP A 36 8.44 67.13 -44.32
C ASP A 36 8.90 67.15 -42.85
N HIS A 37 10.20 67.29 -42.58
CA HIS A 37 10.76 67.23 -41.23
C HIS A 37 10.40 68.43 -40.32
N ASN A 38 9.77 69.48 -40.86
CA ASN A 38 9.42 70.70 -40.10
C ASN A 38 7.93 71.04 -40.10
N LEU A 39 7.07 70.21 -40.70
CA LEU A 39 5.62 70.43 -40.70
C LEU A 39 5.00 69.78 -39.46
N SER A 40 4.06 70.48 -38.81
CA SER A 40 3.27 69.90 -37.74
C SER A 40 2.24 68.94 -38.34
N HIS A 41 2.20 67.72 -37.81
CA HIS A 41 1.20 66.73 -38.16
C HIS A 41 0.03 66.81 -37.18
N HIS A 42 -1.16 66.48 -37.65
CA HIS A 42 -2.31 66.28 -36.78
C HIS A 42 -2.30 64.83 -36.28
N TYR A 43 -2.13 64.67 -34.97
CA TYR A 43 -2.16 63.38 -34.31
C TYR A 43 -3.43 63.20 -33.46
N CYS A 44 -3.97 61.99 -33.48
CA CYS A 44 -4.98 61.53 -32.56
C CYS A 44 -4.40 60.40 -31.70
N LEU A 45 -4.25 60.63 -30.39
CA LEU A 45 -3.78 59.62 -29.43
C LEU A 45 -4.97 59.15 -28.59
N SER A 46 -5.25 57.85 -28.64
CA SER A 46 -6.23 57.19 -27.78
C SER A 46 -5.50 56.38 -26.70
N ILE A 47 -5.83 56.62 -25.44
CA ILE A 47 -5.34 55.87 -24.27
C ILE A 47 -6.53 55.14 -23.67
N ASP A 48 -6.48 53.81 -23.67
CA ASP A 48 -7.54 52.94 -23.16
C ASP A 48 -7.03 52.11 -21.98
N LEU A 49 -7.46 52.48 -20.78
CA LEU A 49 -7.21 51.74 -19.53
C LEU A 49 -8.26 50.64 -19.39
N LYS A 50 -7.95 49.42 -19.83
CA LYS A 50 -8.95 48.37 -20.03
C LYS A 50 -9.37 47.67 -18.74
N SER A 51 -8.39 47.17 -17.99
CA SER A 51 -8.66 46.30 -16.85
C SER A 51 -7.51 46.21 -15.85
N LEU A 52 -7.86 45.93 -14.60
CA LEU A 52 -6.94 45.57 -13.53
C LEU A 52 -6.98 44.07 -13.27
N ARG A 53 -5.81 43.45 -13.18
CA ARG A 53 -5.63 42.00 -13.03
C ARG A 53 -4.75 41.67 -11.83
N ASN A 54 -4.83 40.42 -11.35
CA ASN A 54 -3.92 39.89 -10.33
C ASN A 54 -3.83 40.77 -9.05
N LEU A 55 -4.93 41.36 -8.59
CA LEU A 55 -4.92 42.30 -7.47
C LEU A 55 -4.69 41.61 -6.12
N ARG A 56 -3.75 42.13 -5.33
CA ARG A 56 -3.50 41.69 -3.94
C ARG A 56 -4.19 42.65 -2.97
N LEU A 57 -5.43 42.34 -2.57
CA LEU A 57 -6.23 43.16 -1.65
C LEU A 57 -6.55 42.41 -0.34
N LEU A 58 -6.54 43.14 0.77
CA LEU A 58 -6.88 42.62 2.11
C LEU A 58 -8.37 42.81 2.46
N HIS A 59 -9.08 43.67 1.74
CA HIS A 59 -10.48 44.04 1.97
C HIS A 59 -11.13 44.53 0.66
N SER A 60 -12.47 44.54 0.62
CA SER A 60 -13.22 45.09 -0.51
C SER A 60 -12.87 46.56 -0.68
N THR A 61 -12.62 46.98 -1.92
CA THR A 61 -12.01 48.27 -2.19
C THR A 61 -12.57 48.88 -3.47
N TYR A 62 -12.77 50.21 -3.49
CA TYR A 62 -13.05 50.93 -4.74
C TYR A 62 -11.76 51.50 -5.33
N LEU A 63 -11.44 51.16 -6.57
CA LEU A 63 -10.25 51.65 -7.27
C LEU A 63 -10.62 52.54 -8.46
N TYR A 64 -9.83 53.57 -8.71
CA TYR A 64 -9.89 54.34 -9.96
C TYR A 64 -8.49 54.74 -10.41
N CYS A 65 -8.29 54.89 -11.72
CA CYS A 65 -7.04 55.35 -12.30
C CYS A 65 -7.08 56.86 -12.54
N ARG A 66 -5.92 57.50 -12.40
CA ARG A 66 -5.68 58.91 -12.64
C ARG A 66 -4.40 59.08 -13.44
N TYR A 67 -4.40 59.93 -14.45
CA TYR A 67 -3.17 60.34 -15.12
C TYR A 67 -3.23 61.78 -15.60
N VAL A 68 -2.07 62.38 -15.81
CA VAL A 68 -1.88 63.70 -16.41
C VAL A 68 -0.73 63.59 -17.40
N TYR A 69 -0.90 64.13 -18.60
CA TYR A 69 0.17 64.18 -19.59
C TYR A 69 0.15 65.54 -20.32
N PRO A 70 0.80 66.57 -19.74
CA PRO A 70 0.66 67.96 -20.17
C PRO A 70 1.03 68.23 -21.64
N PHE A 71 1.89 67.39 -22.22
CA PHE A 71 2.28 67.45 -23.64
C PHE A 71 1.09 67.42 -24.61
N LEU A 72 -0.04 66.83 -24.21
CA LEU A 72 -1.25 66.73 -25.03
C LEU A 72 -2.13 67.99 -24.97
N GLY A 73 -1.63 69.07 -24.37
CA GLY A 73 -2.30 70.37 -24.31
C GLY A 73 -3.24 70.56 -23.12
N THR A 74 -3.27 69.64 -22.16
CA THR A 74 -4.01 69.82 -20.91
C THR A 74 -3.26 69.29 -19.69
N SER A 75 -3.31 70.08 -18.61
CA SER A 75 -2.83 69.69 -17.28
C SER A 75 -3.95 69.17 -16.38
N THR A 76 -5.19 69.06 -16.90
CA THR A 76 -6.33 68.52 -16.14
C THR A 76 -6.19 67.00 -15.98
N PRO A 77 -6.25 66.45 -14.75
CA PRO A 77 -6.21 65.01 -14.56
C PRO A 77 -7.40 64.29 -15.20
N ILE A 78 -7.12 63.19 -15.88
CA ILE A 78 -8.12 62.29 -16.44
C ILE A 78 -8.29 61.12 -15.48
N LEU A 79 -9.55 60.77 -15.22
CA LEU A 79 -9.95 59.82 -14.20
C LEU A 79 -10.87 58.77 -14.82
N THR A 80 -10.67 57.50 -14.48
CA THR A 80 -11.74 56.50 -14.67
C THR A 80 -12.86 56.78 -13.69
N HIS A 81 -14.10 56.60 -14.12
CA HIS A 81 -15.28 56.86 -13.29
C HIS A 81 -16.39 55.87 -13.67
N PRO A 82 -17.33 55.49 -12.78
CA PRO A 82 -17.19 55.56 -11.33
C PRO A 82 -16.03 54.69 -10.82
N PRO A 83 -15.56 54.88 -9.57
CA PRO A 83 -14.60 53.95 -8.97
C PRO A 83 -15.10 52.50 -9.05
N LEU A 84 -14.23 51.61 -9.50
CA LEU A 84 -14.50 50.19 -9.69
C LEU A 84 -14.51 49.47 -8.34
N HIS A 85 -15.64 48.86 -7.99
CA HIS A 85 -15.75 48.02 -6.79
C HIS A 85 -15.06 46.68 -7.01
N ILE A 86 -14.08 46.36 -6.14
CA ILE A 86 -13.39 45.08 -6.12
C ILE A 86 -13.77 44.37 -4.82
N PRO A 87 -14.62 43.31 -4.89
CA PRO A 87 -15.03 42.58 -3.71
C PRO A 87 -13.86 41.76 -3.14
N TYR A 88 -13.72 41.71 -1.82
CA TYR A 88 -12.86 40.75 -1.16
C TYR A 88 -13.48 39.36 -1.27
N THR A 89 -12.76 38.44 -1.89
CA THR A 89 -13.20 37.06 -2.08
C THR A 89 -12.09 36.12 -1.62
N ALA A 90 -12.37 35.33 -0.59
CA ALA A 90 -11.42 34.35 -0.04
C ALA A 90 -11.11 33.17 -1.01
N SER A 91 -11.86 33.04 -2.09
CA SER A 91 -11.67 32.09 -3.18
C SER A 91 -11.52 32.85 -4.49
N SER A 92 -10.46 32.57 -5.27
CA SER A 92 -10.11 33.28 -6.52
C SER A 92 -11.27 33.36 -7.52
N PRO A 93 -11.90 34.53 -7.74
CA PRO A 93 -12.79 34.82 -8.86
C PRO A 93 -12.01 35.71 -9.85
N PRO A 94 -12.62 36.22 -10.95
CA PRO A 94 -11.91 36.41 -12.20
C PRO A 94 -10.70 37.32 -12.01
N ASN A 95 -9.58 36.86 -12.54
CA ASN A 95 -8.27 37.47 -12.37
C ASN A 95 -8.14 38.84 -13.07
N GLU A 96 -9.26 39.43 -13.50
CA GLU A 96 -9.41 40.61 -14.35
C GLU A 96 -10.72 41.35 -14.06
N HIS A 97 -10.62 42.65 -13.81
CA HIS A 97 -11.75 43.55 -13.58
C HIS A 97 -11.68 44.72 -14.56
N LEU A 98 -12.75 44.92 -15.35
CA LEU A 98 -12.83 45.97 -16.36
C LEU A 98 -12.98 47.35 -15.72
N LEU A 99 -12.23 48.32 -16.20
CA LEU A 99 -12.30 49.71 -15.75
C LEU A 99 -13.39 50.47 -16.53
N PRO A 100 -14.33 51.16 -15.85
CA PRO A 100 -15.31 51.99 -16.52
C PRO A 100 -14.69 53.32 -16.97
N HIS A 101 -15.11 53.81 -18.14
CA HIS A 101 -14.61 55.06 -18.76
C HIS A 101 -13.06 55.13 -18.82
N GLY A 102 -12.42 54.01 -19.20
CA GLY A 102 -10.97 53.91 -19.35
C GLY A 102 -10.39 54.56 -20.61
N LEU A 103 -11.22 54.84 -21.62
CA LEU A 103 -10.82 55.42 -22.89
C LEU A 103 -10.84 56.95 -22.84
N CYS A 104 -9.72 57.57 -23.22
CA CYS A 104 -9.64 59.00 -23.51
C CYS A 104 -8.90 59.23 -24.83
N ILE A 105 -9.33 60.25 -25.57
CA ILE A 105 -8.82 60.57 -26.91
C ILE A 105 -8.35 62.03 -26.92
N PHE A 106 -7.13 62.24 -27.42
CA PHE A 106 -6.50 63.54 -27.55
C PHE A 106 -6.22 63.84 -29.01
N ASN A 107 -6.60 65.04 -29.46
CA ASN A 107 -6.24 65.55 -30.77
C ASN A 107 -5.27 66.71 -30.56
N PHE A 108 -4.10 66.63 -31.19
CA PHE A 108 -3.06 67.64 -31.02
C PHE A 108 -2.20 67.74 -32.29
N ALA A 109 -1.51 68.87 -32.43
CA ALA A 109 -0.64 69.14 -33.55
C ALA A 109 0.81 69.26 -33.07
N VAL A 110 1.72 68.47 -33.63
CA VAL A 110 3.14 68.51 -33.25
C VAL A 110 4.03 68.01 -34.39
N ASN A 111 5.30 68.40 -34.39
CA ASN A 111 6.31 67.83 -35.28
C ASN A 111 6.61 66.37 -34.87
N THR A 112 6.76 65.48 -35.85
CA THR A 112 7.10 64.06 -35.64
C THR A 112 8.37 63.83 -34.81
N GLU A 113 9.42 64.62 -34.99
CA GLU A 113 10.67 64.51 -34.22
C GLU A 113 10.45 64.90 -32.75
N GLN A 114 9.66 65.95 -32.50
CA GLN A 114 9.29 66.38 -31.16
C GLN A 114 8.42 65.33 -30.46
N LEU A 115 7.45 64.75 -31.17
CA LEU A 115 6.62 63.64 -30.67
C LEU A 115 7.48 62.46 -30.25
N THR A 116 8.36 62.00 -31.14
CA THR A 116 9.24 60.86 -30.91
C THR A 116 10.16 61.10 -29.71
N SER A 117 10.78 62.29 -29.66
CA SER A 117 11.67 62.68 -28.57
C SER A 117 10.94 62.74 -27.22
N HIS A 118 9.72 63.28 -27.19
CA HIS A 118 8.94 63.40 -25.97
C HIS A 118 8.46 62.03 -25.45
N PHE A 119 7.91 61.19 -26.35
CA PHE A 119 7.43 59.85 -26.00
C PHE A 119 8.55 58.94 -25.50
N HIS A 120 9.79 59.16 -25.96
CA HIS A 120 10.96 58.44 -25.47
C HIS A 120 11.45 58.97 -24.12
N ARG A 121 11.42 60.29 -23.90
CA ARG A 121 11.96 60.91 -22.68
C ARG A 121 11.02 60.81 -21.48
N GLU A 122 9.72 61.00 -21.68
CA GLU A 122 8.75 61.17 -20.60
C GLU A 122 7.67 60.07 -20.62
N PRO A 123 7.71 59.10 -19.69
CA PRO A 123 6.67 58.10 -19.57
C PRO A 123 5.35 58.71 -19.11
N LEU A 124 4.24 58.15 -19.60
CA LEU A 124 2.94 58.40 -19.01
C LEU A 124 2.85 57.71 -17.65
N THR A 125 2.61 58.49 -16.60
CA THR A 125 2.44 57.97 -15.24
C THR A 125 0.96 57.86 -14.91
N ILE A 126 0.51 56.64 -14.60
CA ILE A 126 -0.86 56.33 -14.21
C ILE A 126 -0.86 55.97 -12.73
N GLU A 127 -1.54 56.78 -11.93
CA GLU A 127 -1.76 56.59 -10.50
C GLU A 127 -3.06 55.83 -10.30
N ILE A 128 -3.05 54.78 -9.50
CA ILE A 128 -4.26 54.06 -9.10
C ILE A 128 -4.56 54.45 -7.67
N TYR A 129 -5.76 54.96 -7.43
CA TYR A 129 -6.23 55.41 -6.13
C TYR A 129 -7.28 54.48 -5.57
N ARG A 130 -7.25 54.36 -4.25
CA ARG A 130 -8.22 53.66 -3.41
C ARG A 130 -9.16 54.67 -2.76
N ARG A 131 -10.46 54.39 -2.84
CA ARG A 131 -11.53 55.10 -2.15
C ARG A 131 -12.28 54.15 -1.23
N ASP A 132 -12.45 54.53 0.03
CA ASP A 132 -13.22 53.76 1.01
C ASP A 132 -14.67 54.26 1.03
N GLN A 133 -15.64 53.34 1.09
CA GLN A 133 -17.07 53.66 1.07
C GLN A 133 -17.64 53.86 2.49
N GLU A 134 -16.98 53.30 3.52
CA GLU A 134 -17.54 53.27 4.89
C GLU A 134 -17.12 54.45 5.76
N ARG A 135 -16.09 55.21 5.39
CA ARG A 135 -15.64 56.40 6.13
C ARG A 135 -16.08 57.67 5.43
N SER A 136 -17.17 58.26 5.91
CA SER A 136 -17.75 59.54 5.45
C SER A 136 -16.80 60.75 5.53
N GLU A 137 -15.57 60.59 6.00
CA GLU A 137 -14.52 61.60 5.95
C GLU A 137 -13.17 60.90 5.69
N ARG A 138 -12.65 60.89 4.45
CA ARG A 138 -11.21 61.08 4.10
C ARG A 138 -10.81 60.68 2.67
N LYS A 139 -10.05 61.61 2.08
CA LYS A 139 -8.83 61.51 1.24
C LYS A 139 -8.57 60.16 0.55
N ASP A 140 -8.59 60.19 -0.78
CA ASP A 140 -8.15 59.11 -1.65
C ASP A 140 -6.69 58.70 -1.34
N GLU A 141 -6.43 57.40 -1.24
CA GLU A 141 -5.10 56.82 -0.94
C GLU A 141 -4.46 56.25 -2.21
N LEU A 142 -3.17 56.46 -2.42
CA LEU A 142 -2.46 55.89 -3.57
C LEU A 142 -2.28 54.38 -3.37
N PHE A 143 -2.88 53.59 -4.26
CA PHE A 143 -2.73 52.13 -4.30
C PHE A 143 -1.45 51.70 -5.00
N GLY A 144 -1.12 52.35 -6.11
CA GLY A 144 0.10 52.06 -6.87
C GLY A 144 0.23 52.90 -8.14
N ILE A 145 1.37 52.75 -8.81
CA ILE A 145 1.74 53.53 -10.00
C ILE A 145 2.10 52.57 -11.13
N VAL A 146 1.75 52.97 -12.36
CA VAL A 146 2.17 52.33 -13.61
C VAL A 146 2.88 53.38 -14.48
N HIS A 147 4.03 53.02 -15.04
CA HIS A 147 4.71 53.84 -16.04
C HIS A 147 4.56 53.21 -17.42
N VAL A 148 4.06 53.99 -18.37
CA VAL A 148 3.86 53.57 -19.76
C VAL A 148 4.81 54.33 -20.66
N GLN A 149 5.73 53.62 -21.31
CA GLN A 149 6.61 54.21 -22.31
C GLN A 149 5.85 54.36 -23.63
N LEU A 150 5.48 55.60 -23.97
CA LEU A 150 4.66 55.87 -25.15
C LEU A 150 5.40 55.60 -26.46
N ASP A 151 6.74 55.60 -26.46
CA ASP A 151 7.56 55.29 -27.65
C ASP A 151 7.28 53.91 -28.24
N LYS A 152 6.74 52.98 -27.45
CA LYS A 152 6.33 51.64 -27.89
C LYS A 152 5.25 51.66 -28.96
N VAL A 153 4.37 52.66 -28.96
CA VAL A 153 3.36 52.79 -30.03
C VAL A 153 4.00 53.18 -31.36
N LEU A 154 5.09 53.97 -31.34
CA LEU A 154 5.81 54.39 -32.54
C LEU A 154 6.59 53.23 -33.18
N GLN A 155 6.93 52.20 -32.40
CA GLN A 155 7.60 50.98 -32.85
C GLN A 155 6.64 49.92 -33.39
N ALA A 156 5.33 50.08 -33.19
CA ALA A 156 4.32 49.14 -33.66
C ALA A 156 4.10 49.24 -35.19
N GLU A 157 3.54 48.21 -35.79
CA GLU A 157 3.28 48.16 -37.23
C GLU A 157 2.35 49.32 -37.67
N LYS A 158 2.76 50.04 -38.72
CA LYS A 158 2.05 51.20 -39.25
C LYS A 158 1.04 50.76 -40.32
N GLN A 159 -0.25 50.85 -40.02
CA GLN A 159 -1.34 50.43 -40.90
C GLN A 159 -2.08 51.63 -41.48
N ARG A 160 -2.45 51.59 -42.76
CA ARG A 160 -3.30 52.64 -43.35
C ARG A 160 -4.73 52.50 -42.83
N CYS A 161 -5.31 53.61 -42.38
CA CYS A 161 -6.70 53.65 -41.92
C CYS A 161 -7.40 54.93 -42.38
N SER A 162 -8.70 54.86 -42.68
CA SER A 162 -9.54 56.04 -42.78
C SER A 162 -9.93 56.51 -41.37
N SER A 163 -9.67 57.76 -41.02
CA SER A 163 -10.13 58.32 -39.75
C SER A 163 -11.64 58.51 -39.74
N ASN A 164 -12.28 58.18 -38.61
CA ASN A 164 -13.73 58.28 -38.42
C ASN A 164 -14.27 59.71 -38.52
N VAL A 165 -13.42 60.72 -38.34
CA VAL A 165 -13.88 62.11 -38.16
C VAL A 165 -14.00 62.86 -39.49
N ASN A 166 -13.32 62.48 -40.58
CA ASN A 166 -13.39 63.22 -41.85
C ASN A 166 -13.11 62.36 -43.11
N GLY A 167 -13.02 61.03 -42.99
CA GLY A 167 -12.61 60.16 -44.10
C GLY A 167 -11.17 60.38 -44.57
N ILE A 168 -10.38 61.15 -43.82
CA ILE A 168 -8.97 61.41 -44.08
C ILE A 168 -8.20 60.10 -43.95
N LEU A 169 -7.45 59.74 -44.98
CA LEU A 169 -6.53 58.62 -44.98
C LEU A 169 -5.34 58.99 -44.10
N GLY A 170 -5.20 58.29 -42.98
CA GLY A 170 -4.09 58.42 -42.05
C GLY A 170 -3.37 57.10 -41.84
N TRP A 171 -2.44 57.11 -40.90
CA TRP A 171 -1.74 55.93 -40.46
C TRP A 171 -2.00 55.66 -38.99
N ARG A 172 -2.33 54.41 -38.66
CA ARG A 172 -2.59 53.96 -37.30
C ARG A 172 -1.50 53.01 -36.84
N GLN A 173 -1.08 53.20 -35.61
CA GLN A 173 -0.23 52.28 -34.86
C GLN A 173 -0.91 51.99 -33.53
N THR A 174 -0.96 50.72 -33.15
CA THR A 174 -1.61 50.29 -31.91
C THR A 174 -0.68 49.39 -31.12
N TRP A 175 -0.54 49.69 -29.83
CA TRP A 175 0.25 48.92 -28.89
C TRP A 175 -0.62 48.56 -27.67
N THR A 176 -0.52 47.31 -27.21
CA THR A 176 -1.29 46.81 -26.05
C THR A 176 -0.40 45.97 -25.17
N GLN A 177 -0.39 46.25 -23.86
CA GLN A 177 0.40 45.49 -22.90
C GLN A 177 -0.24 45.49 -21.51
N ALA A 178 -0.07 44.39 -20.78
CA ALA A 178 -0.33 44.32 -19.34
C ALA A 178 0.93 44.77 -18.58
N LEU A 179 0.82 45.86 -17.83
CA LEU A 179 1.92 46.50 -17.12
C LEU A 179 1.78 46.31 -15.60
N PRO A 180 2.88 46.10 -14.87
CA PRO A 180 2.82 45.91 -13.42
C PRO A 180 2.43 47.21 -12.71
N VAL A 181 1.50 47.10 -11.76
CA VAL A 181 1.17 48.16 -10.80
C VAL A 181 2.11 48.02 -9.61
N ILE A 182 2.95 49.04 -9.39
CA ILE A 182 3.94 49.06 -8.31
C ILE A 182 3.36 49.81 -7.11
N GLY A 183 3.27 49.13 -5.96
CA GLY A 183 2.80 49.71 -4.71
C GLY A 183 3.86 50.54 -3.99
N HIS A 184 3.49 51.09 -2.83
CA HIS A 184 4.38 51.90 -1.99
C HIS A 184 5.64 51.16 -1.50
N ASN A 185 5.56 49.83 -1.36
CA ASN A 185 6.66 48.98 -0.93
C ASN A 185 7.55 48.49 -2.09
N THR A 186 7.41 49.08 -3.28
CA THR A 186 8.07 48.68 -4.53
C THR A 186 7.71 47.27 -5.04
N GLU A 187 6.77 46.59 -4.39
CA GLU A 187 6.28 45.30 -4.86
C GLU A 187 5.19 45.47 -5.92
N LYS A 188 5.07 44.45 -6.77
CA LYS A 188 3.98 44.34 -7.73
C LYS A 188 2.68 43.97 -6.99
N CYS A 189 1.69 44.85 -7.05
CA CYS A 189 0.40 44.68 -6.37
C CYS A 189 -0.75 44.29 -7.31
N ALA A 190 -0.62 44.58 -8.62
CA ALA A 190 -1.58 44.24 -9.66
C ALA A 190 -0.92 44.33 -11.05
N GLU A 191 -1.70 44.09 -12.10
CA GLU A 191 -1.36 44.43 -13.49
C GLU A 191 -2.48 45.28 -14.11
N LEU A 192 -2.11 46.30 -14.89
CA LEU A 192 -3.02 47.15 -15.64
C LEU A 192 -2.87 46.83 -17.14
N LEU A 193 -3.95 46.41 -17.79
CA LEU A 193 -3.99 46.26 -19.24
C LEU A 193 -4.26 47.62 -19.88
N VAL A 194 -3.33 48.09 -20.70
CA VAL A 194 -3.43 49.38 -21.41
C VAL A 194 -3.33 49.14 -22.91
N THR A 195 -4.18 49.83 -23.68
CA THR A 195 -4.05 49.95 -25.13
C THR A 195 -3.80 51.42 -25.49
N ILE A 196 -2.77 51.66 -26.29
CA ILE A 196 -2.46 52.97 -26.85
C ILE A 196 -2.59 52.86 -28.36
N THR A 197 -3.33 53.79 -28.96
CA THR A 197 -3.45 53.93 -30.40
C THR A 197 -3.05 55.33 -30.80
N LEU A 198 -2.12 55.46 -31.75
CA LEU A 198 -1.72 56.71 -32.34
C LEU A 198 -2.13 56.72 -33.81
N GLU A 199 -2.87 57.76 -34.21
CA GLU A 199 -3.21 58.03 -35.60
C GLU A 199 -2.51 59.29 -36.08
N ASP A 200 -1.76 59.18 -37.17
CA ASP A 200 -1.15 60.28 -37.91
C ASP A 200 -2.08 60.66 -39.08
N LEU A 201 -2.73 61.81 -38.96
CA LEU A 201 -3.71 62.31 -39.93
C LEU A 201 -3.07 63.19 -41.02
N GLY A 202 -1.74 63.29 -41.03
CA GLY A 202 -0.95 64.03 -42.03
C GLY A 202 -0.61 65.46 -41.62
N ALA A 203 0.19 66.11 -42.48
CA ALA A 203 0.69 67.47 -42.29
C ALA A 203 -0.42 68.53 -42.37
N LEU A 204 -0.36 69.52 -41.49
CA LEU A 204 -1.27 70.67 -41.49
C LEU A 204 -0.77 71.74 -42.48
N HIS A 205 -1.54 72.01 -43.55
CA HIS A 205 -1.30 73.13 -44.44
C HIS A 205 -2.10 74.37 -43.98
N LEU A 206 -1.39 75.38 -43.46
CA LEU A 206 -1.98 76.63 -42.97
C LEU A 206 -2.30 77.59 -44.14
N ASN A 207 -3.33 77.28 -44.95
CA ASN A 207 -3.78 78.18 -46.02
C ASN A 207 -5.28 78.52 -45.90
N SER A 208 -5.62 79.54 -45.10
CA SER A 208 -6.77 80.43 -45.36
C SER A 208 -6.93 81.51 -44.27
N ILE A 209 -6.35 82.70 -44.49
CA ILE A 209 -6.91 83.96 -43.99
C ILE A 209 -6.89 84.95 -45.16
N THR A 210 -8.00 85.01 -45.88
CA THR A 210 -8.19 85.88 -47.05
C THR A 210 -8.60 87.28 -46.57
N THR A 211 -7.81 88.30 -46.89
CA THR A 211 -8.17 89.72 -46.77
C THR A 211 -8.55 90.27 -48.15
N PRO A 212 -9.69 90.98 -48.32
CA PRO A 212 -10.04 91.57 -49.61
C PRO A 212 -9.46 93.00 -49.74
N ARG A 213 -8.80 93.28 -50.86
CA ARG A 213 -8.21 94.57 -51.23
C ARG A 213 -9.11 95.25 -52.29
N SER A 214 -9.67 96.41 -51.95
CA SER A 214 -10.44 97.26 -52.86
C SER A 214 -9.51 98.06 -53.80
N GLN A 215 -9.83 98.13 -55.09
CA GLN A 215 -9.21 99.04 -56.07
C GLN A 215 -10.24 100.09 -56.51
N SER A 216 -9.81 101.34 -56.59
CA SER A 216 -10.53 102.50 -57.12
C SER A 216 -9.83 103.00 -58.39
N VAL A 217 -10.61 103.50 -59.36
CA VAL A 217 -10.14 104.28 -60.53
C VAL A 217 -11.06 105.51 -60.69
N PRO A 218 -10.54 106.71 -61.01
CA PRO A 218 -11.33 107.89 -61.37
C PRO A 218 -11.35 108.19 -62.89
N PRO A 219 -12.29 109.03 -63.41
CA PRO A 219 -12.43 109.37 -64.83
C PRO A 219 -11.89 110.76 -65.21
N HIS A 220 -11.58 110.97 -66.50
CA HIS A 220 -11.31 112.27 -67.11
C HIS A 220 -12.15 112.53 -68.36
N HIS A 221 -12.25 113.81 -68.70
CA HIS A 221 -13.31 114.59 -69.34
C HIS A 221 -12.97 115.08 -70.78
N CYS A 222 -13.96 115.76 -71.40
CA CYS A 222 -13.88 116.88 -72.38
C CYS A 222 -13.87 116.53 -73.89
N ASP A 223 -14.86 116.97 -74.70
CA ASP A 223 -15.11 118.34 -75.29
C ASP A 223 -14.16 118.59 -76.49
N LEU A 224 -14.49 119.23 -77.62
CA LEU A 224 -15.60 120.04 -78.15
C LEU A 224 -15.34 120.22 -79.68
N ASP A 225 -16.29 120.85 -80.35
CA ASP A 225 -16.14 121.76 -81.51
C ASP A 225 -16.24 121.27 -82.95
N THR A 226 -16.78 122.01 -83.93
CA THR A 226 -17.83 123.05 -84.10
C THR A 226 -17.55 123.61 -85.51
N VAL A 227 -18.54 123.52 -86.42
CA VAL A 227 -18.79 124.42 -87.58
C VAL A 227 -17.80 124.40 -88.77
N PHE A 228 -18.33 124.21 -89.99
CA PHE A 228 -18.27 125.22 -91.06
C PHE A 228 -19.18 124.83 -92.25
N HIS A 229 -20.24 125.62 -92.46
CA HIS A 229 -21.01 125.71 -93.72
C HIS A 229 -20.26 126.58 -94.73
N ARG A 230 -20.32 126.22 -96.02
CA ARG A 230 -20.51 127.15 -97.16
C ARG A 230 -20.81 126.39 -98.45
N THR A 231 -21.73 126.96 -99.22
CA THR A 231 -22.38 126.46 -100.44
C THR A 231 -21.76 127.04 -101.72
N HIS A 232 -22.03 126.36 -102.86
CA HIS A 232 -22.05 126.80 -104.27
C HIS A 232 -20.93 126.37 -105.24
N ASP A 233 -21.30 125.39 -106.07
CA ASP A 233 -21.05 125.15 -107.51
C ASP A 233 -19.70 125.54 -108.13
N ASP A 234 -18.81 124.55 -108.21
CA ASP A 234 -17.50 124.55 -108.90
C ASP A 234 -17.28 123.11 -109.43
N PRO A 235 -16.70 122.82 -110.62
CA PRO A 235 -16.29 121.46 -111.06
C PRO A 235 -15.50 120.64 -110.03
N TYR A 236 -14.95 121.30 -109.01
CA TYR A 236 -14.42 120.69 -107.78
C TYR A 236 -15.47 119.88 -106.98
N ILE A 237 -16.75 120.28 -107.01
CA ILE A 237 -17.89 119.60 -106.40
C ILE A 237 -18.21 118.29 -107.13
N GLN A 238 -18.08 118.24 -108.45
CA GLN A 238 -18.29 117.00 -109.20
C GLN A 238 -17.15 116.00 -108.93
N ALA A 239 -15.91 116.45 -108.87
CA ALA A 239 -14.78 115.62 -108.44
C ALA A 239 -14.88 115.20 -106.95
N ALA A 240 -15.35 116.09 -106.07
CA ALA A 240 -15.60 115.78 -104.67
C ALA A 240 -16.75 114.79 -104.48
N TYR A 241 -17.80 114.87 -105.31
CA TYR A 241 -18.92 113.94 -105.33
C TYR A 241 -18.52 112.57 -105.88
N GLU A 242 -17.76 112.51 -106.97
CA GLU A 242 -17.20 111.26 -107.49
C GLU A 242 -16.23 110.61 -106.50
N LEU A 243 -15.39 111.42 -105.84
CA LEU A 243 -14.51 110.95 -104.77
C LEU A 243 -15.30 110.49 -103.54
N GLN A 244 -16.40 111.16 -103.21
CA GLN A 244 -17.30 110.75 -102.13
C GLN A 244 -17.96 109.42 -102.47
N LEU A 245 -18.52 109.25 -103.67
CA LEU A 245 -19.09 107.98 -104.14
C LEU A 245 -18.06 106.86 -104.16
N TRP A 246 -16.81 107.15 -104.57
CA TRP A 246 -15.72 106.17 -104.53
C TRP A 246 -15.33 105.81 -103.10
N LYS A 247 -15.22 106.79 -102.20
CA LYS A 247 -14.96 106.58 -100.76
C LYS A 247 -16.07 105.76 -100.12
N GLU A 248 -17.33 106.12 -100.34
CA GLU A 248 -18.50 105.37 -99.87
C GLU A 248 -18.50 103.95 -100.42
N ASN A 249 -18.14 103.76 -101.69
CA ASN A 249 -18.05 102.41 -102.25
C ASN A 249 -16.91 101.59 -101.62
N LYS A 250 -15.75 102.19 -101.38
CA LYS A 250 -14.60 101.50 -100.72
C LYS A 250 -14.84 101.25 -99.24
N GLU A 251 -15.48 102.18 -98.55
CA GLU A 251 -15.94 102.02 -97.18
C GLU A 251 -16.97 100.89 -97.09
N ARG A 252 -17.93 100.83 -98.02
CA ARG A 252 -18.89 99.71 -98.09
C ARG A 252 -18.22 98.37 -98.34
N GLU A 253 -17.24 98.32 -99.24
CA GLU A 253 -16.43 97.10 -99.48
C GLU A 253 -15.64 96.69 -98.23
N PHE A 254 -15.03 97.67 -97.53
CA PHE A 254 -14.28 97.44 -96.30
C PHE A 254 -15.18 96.98 -95.15
N GLU A 255 -16.32 97.63 -94.93
CA GLU A 255 -17.30 97.23 -93.92
C GLU A 255 -17.85 95.83 -94.19
N LYS A 256 -18.15 95.50 -95.45
CA LYS A 256 -18.59 94.16 -95.81
C LYS A 256 -17.51 93.15 -95.48
N HIS A 257 -16.25 93.43 -95.84
CA HIS A 257 -15.13 92.56 -95.52
C HIS A 257 -14.91 92.40 -94.01
N LEU A 258 -15.01 93.49 -93.24
CA LEU A 258 -14.90 93.48 -91.79
C LEU A 258 -16.02 92.65 -91.16
N ARG A 259 -17.28 92.85 -91.60
CA ARG A 259 -18.43 92.05 -91.16
C ARG A 259 -18.26 90.57 -91.48
N GLU A 260 -17.72 90.23 -92.65
CA GLU A 260 -17.41 88.85 -93.01
C GLU A 260 -16.33 88.23 -92.11
N LEU A 261 -15.29 88.98 -91.75
CA LEU A 261 -14.25 88.54 -90.82
C LEU A 261 -14.78 88.38 -89.39
N GLU A 262 -15.56 89.34 -88.90
CA GLU A 262 -16.22 89.28 -87.60
C GLU A 262 -17.18 88.09 -87.51
N ALA A 263 -18.01 87.88 -88.54
CA ALA A 263 -18.92 86.73 -88.61
C ALA A 263 -18.16 85.40 -88.58
N LYS A 264 -17.05 85.29 -89.33
CA LYS A 264 -16.17 84.10 -89.28
C LYS A 264 -15.60 83.88 -87.89
N LYS A 265 -15.11 84.94 -87.23
CA LYS A 265 -14.52 84.82 -85.89
C LYS A 265 -15.56 84.45 -84.84
N ILE A 266 -16.74 85.04 -84.88
CA ILE A 266 -17.87 84.70 -84.00
C ILE A 266 -18.29 83.24 -84.23
N TYR A 267 -18.34 82.78 -85.47
CA TYR A 267 -18.66 81.39 -85.80
C TYR A 267 -17.62 80.41 -85.23
N GLU A 268 -16.32 80.68 -85.42
CA GLU A 268 -15.24 79.87 -84.81
C GLU A 268 -15.36 79.80 -83.28
N LEU A 269 -15.63 80.94 -82.63
CA LEU A 269 -15.82 80.99 -81.17
C LEU A 269 -17.06 80.21 -80.73
N MET A 270 -18.16 80.29 -81.48
CA MET A 270 -19.38 79.56 -81.19
C MET A 270 -19.17 78.04 -81.28
N GLU A 271 -18.47 77.55 -82.31
CA GLU A 271 -18.18 76.12 -82.44
C GLU A 271 -17.19 75.64 -81.36
N ALA A 272 -16.16 76.42 -81.04
CA ALA A 272 -15.26 76.11 -79.94
C ALA A 272 -15.99 76.04 -78.58
N PHE A 273 -16.95 76.94 -78.35
CA PHE A 273 -17.78 76.93 -77.15
C PHE A 273 -18.69 75.69 -77.10
N LYS A 274 -19.36 75.36 -78.21
CA LYS A 274 -20.20 74.15 -78.31
C LYS A 274 -19.40 72.87 -78.04
N GLU A 275 -18.19 72.76 -78.56
CA GLU A 275 -17.36 71.58 -78.32
C GLU A 275 -16.95 71.46 -76.85
N LYS A 276 -16.59 72.58 -76.22
CA LYS A 276 -16.29 72.60 -74.78
C LYS A 276 -17.50 72.29 -73.92
N ASP A 277 -18.69 72.71 -74.33
CA ASP A 277 -19.92 72.41 -73.62
C ASP A 277 -20.27 70.91 -73.72
N ARG A 278 -20.13 70.30 -74.90
CA ARG A 278 -20.25 68.84 -75.08
C ARG A 278 -19.23 68.07 -74.24
N GLU A 279 -17.98 68.54 -74.18
CA GLU A 279 -16.93 67.91 -73.37
C GLU A 279 -17.29 67.96 -71.88
N ARG A 280 -17.74 69.12 -71.39
CA ARG A 280 -18.22 69.28 -70.01
C ARG A 280 -19.41 68.39 -69.71
N GLU A 281 -20.41 68.36 -70.61
CA GLU A 281 -21.58 67.51 -70.46
C GLU A 281 -21.20 66.02 -70.43
N SER A 282 -20.26 65.59 -71.28
CA SER A 282 -19.75 64.21 -71.29
C SER A 282 -19.07 63.84 -69.96
N ILE A 283 -18.26 64.74 -69.39
CA ILE A 283 -17.63 64.53 -68.09
C ILE A 283 -18.69 64.44 -66.99
N LEU A 284 -19.67 65.34 -66.97
CA LEU A 284 -20.76 65.32 -66.00
C LEU A 284 -21.59 64.04 -66.10
N GLN A 285 -21.94 63.61 -67.31
CA GLN A 285 -22.65 62.34 -67.53
C GLN A 285 -21.84 61.13 -67.05
N LYS A 286 -20.52 61.10 -67.27
CA LYS A 286 -19.64 60.05 -66.73
C LYS A 286 -19.68 60.05 -65.20
N LYS A 287 -19.57 61.23 -64.56
CA LYS A 287 -19.61 61.36 -63.10
C LYS A 287 -20.96 60.93 -62.52
N ILE A 288 -22.07 61.31 -63.17
CA ILE A 288 -23.42 60.87 -62.76
C ILE A 288 -23.55 59.35 -62.79
N LYS A 289 -23.00 58.69 -63.83
CA LYS A 289 -23.00 57.21 -63.92
C LYS A 289 -22.15 56.58 -62.82
N GLU A 290 -20.92 57.07 -62.61
CA GLU A 290 -20.02 56.60 -61.55
C GLU A 290 -20.67 56.71 -60.17
N TYR A 291 -21.28 57.86 -59.85
CA TYR A 291 -21.99 58.04 -58.58
C TYR A 291 -23.22 57.13 -58.46
N GLY A 292 -23.97 56.93 -59.54
CA GLY A 292 -25.12 56.03 -59.54
C GLY A 292 -24.75 54.56 -59.33
N ASP A 293 -23.61 54.11 -59.86
CA ASP A 293 -23.13 52.74 -59.64
C ASP A 293 -22.55 52.55 -58.24
N LEU A 294 -21.86 53.57 -57.71
CA LEU A 294 -21.41 53.58 -56.31
C LEU A 294 -22.59 53.54 -55.35
N GLU A 295 -23.66 54.31 -55.61
CA GLU A 295 -24.88 54.29 -54.81
C GLU A 295 -25.52 52.89 -54.80
N LYS A 296 -25.61 52.23 -55.96
CA LYS A 296 -26.13 50.85 -56.04
C LYS A 296 -25.25 49.89 -55.25
N GLN A 297 -23.92 50.03 -55.33
CA GLN A 297 -23.00 49.20 -54.57
C GLN A 297 -23.20 49.40 -53.07
N MET A 298 -23.30 50.64 -52.60
CA MET A 298 -23.56 50.96 -51.20
C MET A 298 -24.88 50.36 -50.71
N LYS A 299 -25.96 50.50 -51.50
CA LYS A 299 -27.27 49.90 -51.17
C LYS A 299 -27.21 48.38 -51.07
N ARG A 300 -26.50 47.70 -52.00
CA ARG A 300 -26.29 46.25 -51.94
C ARG A 300 -25.52 45.85 -50.68
N THR A 301 -24.42 46.54 -50.37
CA THR A 301 -23.63 46.24 -49.17
C THR A 301 -24.43 46.44 -47.88
N LEU A 302 -25.29 47.46 -47.83
CA LEU A 302 -26.16 47.73 -46.68
C LEU A 302 -27.17 46.59 -46.49
N MET A 303 -27.85 46.16 -47.56
CA MET A 303 -28.78 45.02 -47.51
C MET A 303 -28.10 43.72 -47.07
N ASP A 304 -26.87 43.47 -47.54
CA ASP A 304 -26.10 42.29 -47.14
C ASP A 304 -25.70 42.35 -45.65
N ILE A 305 -25.33 43.52 -45.15
CA ILE A 305 -25.01 43.73 -43.72
C ILE A 305 -26.27 43.51 -42.88
N GLU A 306 -27.41 44.11 -43.23
CA GLU A 306 -28.69 43.90 -42.51
C GLU A 306 -29.10 42.42 -42.49
N LYS A 307 -28.89 41.70 -43.59
CA LYS A 307 -29.17 40.26 -43.66
C LYS A 307 -28.25 39.46 -42.73
N ARG A 308 -26.95 39.78 -42.71
CA ARG A 308 -25.99 39.13 -41.80
C ARG A 308 -26.30 39.44 -40.34
N GLU A 309 -26.68 40.68 -40.02
CA GLU A 309 -27.05 41.09 -38.67
C GLU A 309 -28.27 40.31 -38.17
N LYS A 310 -29.33 40.22 -39.00
CA LYS A 310 -30.52 39.39 -38.66
C LYS A 310 -30.15 37.93 -38.42
N GLN A 311 -29.27 37.36 -39.24
CA GLN A 311 -28.80 35.98 -39.08
C GLN A 311 -27.95 35.79 -37.81
N LEU A 312 -27.08 36.74 -37.49
CA LEU A 312 -26.27 36.71 -36.27
C LEU A 312 -27.15 36.81 -35.03
N ASN A 313 -28.16 37.69 -35.02
CA ASN A 313 -29.10 37.81 -33.91
C ASN A 313 -29.88 36.51 -33.66
N VAL A 314 -30.33 35.81 -34.71
CA VAL A 314 -31.01 34.51 -34.56
C VAL A 314 -30.07 33.46 -33.95
N LYS A 315 -28.82 33.37 -34.43
CA LYS A 315 -27.82 32.44 -33.89
C LYS A 315 -27.43 32.78 -32.46
N GLU A 316 -27.33 34.07 -32.13
CA GLU A 316 -27.05 34.52 -30.78
C GLU A 316 -28.18 34.13 -29.82
N GLN A 317 -29.44 34.32 -30.21
CA GLN A 317 -30.59 33.87 -29.43
C GLN A 317 -30.62 32.34 -29.25
N GLU A 318 -30.26 31.58 -30.28
CA GLU A 318 -30.15 30.12 -30.20
C GLU A 318 -29.07 29.69 -29.21
N VAL A 319 -27.88 30.31 -29.26
CA VAL A 319 -26.79 30.06 -28.30
C VAL A 319 -27.20 30.43 -26.87
N GLN A 320 -27.90 31.55 -26.68
CA GLN A 320 -28.42 31.94 -25.38
C GLN A 320 -29.42 30.92 -24.83
N ARG A 321 -30.33 30.39 -25.66
CA ARG A 321 -31.26 29.32 -25.26
C ARG A 321 -30.51 28.05 -24.87
N MET A 322 -29.58 27.58 -25.70
CA MET A 322 -28.75 26.41 -25.40
C MET A 322 -27.96 26.60 -24.10
N HIS A 323 -27.46 27.82 -23.82
CA HIS A 323 -26.75 28.12 -22.58
C HIS A 323 -27.67 27.99 -21.35
N ILE A 324 -28.90 28.53 -21.43
CA ILE A 324 -29.89 28.42 -20.35
C ILE A 324 -30.28 26.96 -20.11
N ASP A 325 -30.54 26.19 -21.17
CA ASP A 325 -30.91 24.78 -21.07
C ASP A 325 -29.77 23.94 -20.50
N LEU A 326 -28.53 24.14 -20.96
CA LEU A 326 -27.36 23.44 -20.44
C LEU A 326 -27.11 23.79 -18.97
N LYS A 327 -27.30 25.05 -18.58
CA LYS A 327 -27.17 25.48 -17.18
C LYS A 327 -28.23 24.82 -16.30
N ARG A 328 -29.48 24.76 -16.78
CA ARG A 328 -30.58 24.07 -16.10
C ARG A 328 -30.27 22.57 -15.94
N ASP A 329 -29.77 21.92 -16.97
CA ASP A 329 -29.40 20.49 -16.91
C ASP A 329 -28.26 20.24 -15.94
N TYR A 330 -27.23 21.10 -15.93
CA TYR A 330 -26.15 21.06 -14.96
C TYR A 330 -26.68 21.19 -13.52
N ASP A 331 -27.55 22.17 -13.26
CA ASP A 331 -28.11 22.40 -11.93
C ASP A 331 -29.00 21.22 -11.49
N ASN A 332 -29.81 20.66 -12.39
CA ASN A 332 -30.60 19.45 -12.13
C ASN A 332 -29.72 18.25 -11.80
N LYS A 333 -28.66 18.00 -12.57
CA LYS A 333 -27.72 16.90 -12.33
C LYS A 333 -26.96 17.08 -11.03
N TYR A 334 -26.60 18.32 -10.70
CA TYR A 334 -25.95 18.66 -9.45
C TYR A 334 -26.86 18.35 -8.24
N ILE A 335 -28.14 18.71 -8.32
CA ILE A 335 -29.14 18.40 -7.29
C ILE A 335 -29.34 16.88 -7.19
N GLU A 336 -29.50 16.18 -8.31
CA GLU A 336 -29.69 14.73 -8.36
C GLU A 336 -28.53 13.97 -7.69
N ILE A 337 -27.28 14.33 -8.02
CA ILE A 337 -26.08 13.72 -7.41
C ILE A 337 -26.00 14.04 -5.92
N ARG A 338 -26.29 15.28 -5.52
CA ARG A 338 -26.28 15.68 -4.11
C ARG A 338 -27.33 14.92 -3.29
N GLU A 339 -28.54 14.75 -3.81
CA GLU A 339 -29.61 14.00 -3.15
C GLU A 339 -29.32 12.49 -3.12
N ALA A 340 -28.74 11.93 -4.19
CA ALA A 340 -28.28 10.54 -4.19
C ALA A 340 -27.17 10.32 -3.14
N SER A 341 -26.20 11.23 -3.05
CA SER A 341 -25.15 11.19 -2.04
C SER A 341 -25.71 11.28 -0.62
N LYS A 342 -26.69 12.16 -0.39
CA LYS A 342 -27.35 12.31 0.91
C LYS A 342 -28.09 11.02 1.30
N ARG A 343 -28.87 10.44 0.39
CA ARG A 343 -29.56 9.16 0.61
C ARG A 343 -28.60 8.02 0.93
N LEU A 344 -27.48 7.93 0.21
CA LEU A 344 -26.45 6.91 0.47
C LEU A 344 -25.80 7.10 1.84
N GLN A 345 -25.50 8.34 2.23
CA GLN A 345 -24.97 8.66 3.55
C GLN A 345 -25.95 8.25 4.64
N GLU A 346 -27.22 8.67 4.55
CA GLU A 346 -28.26 8.30 5.51
C GLU A 346 -28.44 6.77 5.63
N GLN A 347 -28.40 6.05 4.50
CA GLN A 347 -28.44 4.59 4.49
C GLN A 347 -27.23 3.98 5.20
N SER A 348 -26.03 4.52 4.98
CA SER A 348 -24.81 4.04 5.65
C SER A 348 -24.84 4.31 7.16
N GLU A 349 -25.32 5.49 7.58
CA GLU A 349 -25.48 5.86 8.99
C GLU A 349 -26.53 4.98 9.68
N HIS A 350 -27.64 4.71 9.01
CA HIS A 350 -28.65 3.78 9.51
C HIS A 350 -28.10 2.36 9.67
N GLN A 351 -27.35 1.86 8.68
CA GLN A 351 -26.73 0.54 8.76
C GLN A 351 -25.72 0.45 9.91
N ILE A 352 -24.88 1.47 10.11
CA ILE A 352 -23.95 1.54 11.25
C ILE A 352 -24.73 1.54 12.57
N THR A 353 -25.83 2.28 12.65
CA THR A 353 -26.67 2.34 13.86
C THR A 353 -27.28 0.98 14.18
N LEU A 354 -27.78 0.27 13.16
CA LEU A 354 -28.33 -1.07 13.31
C LEU A 354 -27.27 -2.07 13.78
N GLU A 355 -26.09 -2.07 13.16
CA GLU A 355 -24.99 -2.95 13.57
C GLU A 355 -24.47 -2.63 14.98
N LYS A 356 -24.41 -1.35 15.36
CA LYS A 356 -24.10 -0.95 16.74
C LYS A 356 -25.12 -1.50 17.74
N SER A 357 -26.41 -1.40 17.43
CA SER A 357 -27.48 -1.95 18.27
C SER A 357 -27.40 -3.48 18.39
N LYS A 358 -27.08 -4.19 17.30
CA LYS A 358 -26.85 -5.64 17.33
C LYS A 358 -25.64 -6.01 18.19
N ASN A 359 -24.51 -5.30 18.03
CA ASN A 359 -23.32 -5.53 18.85
C ASN A 359 -23.62 -5.31 20.33
N GLN A 360 -24.34 -4.24 20.66
CA GLN A 360 -24.76 -3.98 22.04
C GLN A 360 -25.64 -5.11 22.59
N ALA A 361 -26.60 -5.61 21.82
CA ALA A 361 -27.43 -6.75 22.23
C ALA A 361 -26.62 -8.04 22.41
N LEU A 362 -25.61 -8.29 21.58
CA LEU A 362 -24.69 -9.42 21.74
C LEU A 362 -23.78 -9.25 22.96
N ASP A 363 -23.29 -8.04 23.24
CA ASP A 363 -22.50 -7.74 24.43
C ASP A 363 -23.32 -7.96 25.70
N ASP A 364 -24.58 -7.51 25.73
CA ASP A 364 -25.51 -7.75 26.83
C ASP A 364 -25.75 -9.26 27.04
N GLU A 365 -25.89 -10.02 25.94
CA GLU A 365 -26.03 -11.48 25.98
C GLU A 365 -24.76 -12.17 26.51
N ILE A 366 -23.58 -11.74 26.07
CA ILE A 366 -22.28 -12.23 26.56
C ILE A 366 -22.17 -11.99 28.08
N VAL A 367 -22.54 -10.79 28.54
CA VAL A 367 -22.54 -10.45 29.97
C VAL A 367 -23.50 -11.35 30.74
N ARG A 368 -24.71 -11.59 30.20
CA ARG A 368 -25.71 -12.48 30.81
C ARG A 368 -25.19 -13.92 30.93
N LEU A 369 -24.63 -14.47 29.84
CA LEU A 369 -24.07 -15.82 29.82
C LEU A 369 -22.88 -15.95 30.77
N LYS A 370 -21.95 -14.97 30.78
CA LYS A 370 -20.83 -14.94 31.73
C LYS A 370 -21.30 -14.95 33.18
N ARG A 371 -22.36 -14.19 33.51
CA ARG A 371 -22.96 -14.20 34.85
C ARG A 371 -23.52 -15.59 35.19
N SER A 372 -24.26 -16.20 34.26
CA SER A 372 -24.81 -17.55 34.46
C SER A 372 -23.70 -18.60 34.66
N VAL A 373 -22.63 -18.56 33.87
CA VAL A 373 -21.47 -19.44 34.03
C VAL A 373 -20.84 -19.25 35.40
N ALA A 374 -20.59 -18.01 35.83
CA ALA A 374 -20.01 -17.73 37.14
C ALA A 374 -20.89 -18.24 38.30
N GLU A 375 -22.21 -18.13 38.18
CA GLU A 375 -23.17 -18.69 39.14
C GLU A 375 -23.11 -20.21 39.19
N TRP A 376 -23.06 -20.89 38.04
CA TRP A 376 -22.94 -22.35 37.97
C TRP A 376 -21.59 -22.86 38.47
N GLU A 377 -20.50 -22.19 38.13
CA GLU A 377 -19.18 -22.48 38.68
C GLU A 377 -19.16 -22.32 40.20
N LYS A 378 -19.81 -21.28 40.73
CA LYS A 378 -19.94 -21.10 42.19
C LYS A 378 -20.71 -22.27 42.81
N ARG A 379 -21.88 -22.64 42.25
CA ARG A 379 -22.65 -23.80 42.73
C ARG A 379 -21.84 -25.09 42.66
N HIS A 380 -21.06 -25.28 41.60
CA HIS A 380 -20.18 -26.43 41.46
C HIS A 380 -19.12 -26.46 42.55
N ARG A 381 -18.42 -25.33 42.78
CA ARG A 381 -17.45 -25.19 43.87
C ARG A 381 -18.07 -25.46 45.23
N ASP A 382 -19.26 -24.92 45.49
CA ASP A 382 -19.99 -25.15 46.74
C ASP A 382 -20.29 -26.66 46.91
N LYS A 383 -20.71 -27.35 45.84
CA LYS A 383 -20.93 -28.80 45.84
C LYS A 383 -19.67 -29.63 45.99
N GLU A 384 -18.56 -29.24 45.37
CA GLU A 384 -17.25 -29.87 45.58
C GLU A 384 -16.79 -29.74 47.03
N GLN A 385 -17.01 -28.57 47.65
CA GLN A 385 -16.68 -28.34 49.05
C GLN A 385 -17.58 -29.16 49.99
N GLU A 386 -18.88 -29.25 49.71
CA GLU A 386 -19.80 -30.14 50.42
C GLU A 386 -19.35 -31.61 50.29
N PHE A 387 -18.98 -32.04 49.08
CA PHE A 387 -18.50 -33.40 48.83
C PHE A 387 -17.18 -33.71 49.55
N PHE A 388 -16.23 -32.77 49.53
CA PHE A 388 -14.98 -32.90 50.29
C PHE A 388 -15.26 -33.04 51.79
N SER A 389 -16.11 -32.17 52.34
CA SER A 389 -16.53 -32.23 53.74
C SER A 389 -17.23 -33.55 54.08
N TYR A 390 -18.05 -34.08 53.17
CA TYR A 390 -18.67 -35.39 53.32
C TYR A 390 -17.63 -36.51 53.32
N LYS A 391 -16.67 -36.50 52.39
CA LYS A 391 -15.58 -37.49 52.33
C LYS A 391 -14.71 -37.46 53.60
N GLU A 392 -14.43 -36.28 54.13
CA GLU A 392 -13.69 -36.13 55.39
C GLU A 392 -14.49 -36.65 56.59
N LYS A 393 -15.81 -36.37 56.65
CA LYS A 393 -16.72 -36.97 57.64
C LYS A 393 -16.73 -38.50 57.52
N GLN A 394 -16.82 -39.04 56.31
CA GLN A 394 -16.77 -40.49 56.03
C GLN A 394 -15.45 -41.13 56.47
N ARG A 395 -14.31 -40.48 56.21
CA ARG A 395 -13.00 -40.93 56.70
C ARG A 395 -12.91 -40.93 58.23
N ASN A 396 -13.70 -40.10 58.90
CA ASN A 396 -13.72 -39.95 60.34
C ASN A 396 -14.78 -40.80 61.07
N ILE A 397 -15.57 -41.61 60.34
CA ILE A 397 -16.55 -42.50 60.95
C ILE A 397 -15.84 -43.50 61.87
N PRO A 398 -16.35 -43.72 63.09
CA PRO A 398 -15.75 -44.65 64.05
C PRO A 398 -15.49 -46.02 63.45
N GLU A 399 -16.38 -46.53 62.62
CA GLU A 399 -16.25 -47.82 61.93
C GLU A 399 -15.00 -47.91 61.04
N VAL A 400 -14.67 -46.86 60.26
CA VAL A 400 -13.45 -46.84 59.43
C VAL A 400 -12.19 -46.74 60.30
N LYS A 401 -12.25 -45.96 61.39
CA LYS A 401 -11.15 -45.86 62.36
C LYS A 401 -10.91 -47.17 63.10
N LEU A 402 -11.99 -47.80 63.57
CA LEU A 402 -11.96 -49.12 64.20
C LEU A 402 -11.48 -50.18 63.21
N GLN A 403 -11.86 -50.11 61.93
CA GLN A 403 -11.34 -51.05 60.93
C GLN A 403 -9.84 -50.86 60.68
N ALA A 404 -9.35 -49.61 60.67
CA ALA A 404 -7.91 -49.33 60.60
C ALA A 404 -7.17 -49.83 61.85
N GLU A 405 -7.76 -49.64 63.04
CA GLU A 405 -7.24 -50.15 64.31
C GLU A 405 -7.25 -51.69 64.35
N ILE A 406 -8.32 -52.34 63.88
CA ILE A 406 -8.42 -53.79 63.70
C ILE A 406 -7.33 -54.27 62.76
N ASN A 407 -7.09 -53.59 61.63
CA ASN A 407 -6.03 -53.96 60.70
C ASN A 407 -4.64 -53.83 61.36
N MET A 408 -4.39 -52.76 62.12
CA MET A 408 -3.14 -52.57 62.88
C MET A 408 -2.95 -53.65 63.95
N LEU A 409 -3.98 -53.88 64.78
CA LEU A 409 -3.97 -54.93 65.79
C LEU A 409 -3.83 -56.33 65.17
N THR A 410 -4.34 -56.54 63.96
CA THR A 410 -4.15 -57.80 63.22
C THR A 410 -2.70 -57.98 62.80
N ILE A 411 -2.03 -56.92 62.33
CA ILE A 411 -0.60 -56.95 62.02
C ILE A 411 0.21 -57.23 63.29
N GLU A 412 -0.07 -56.54 64.39
CA GLU A 412 0.60 -56.75 65.68
C GLU A 412 0.37 -58.16 66.22
N LYS A 413 -0.87 -58.66 66.17
CA LYS A 413 -1.20 -60.06 66.53
C LYS A 413 -0.38 -61.03 65.68
N ASN A 414 -0.29 -60.82 64.38
CA ASN A 414 0.47 -61.70 63.48
C ASN A 414 1.98 -61.64 63.80
N GLU A 415 2.51 -60.47 64.14
CA GLU A 415 3.91 -60.33 64.55
C GLU A 415 4.18 -61.02 65.90
N LEU A 416 3.29 -60.84 66.88
CA LEU A 416 3.36 -61.54 68.16
C LEU A 416 3.23 -63.05 68.00
N GLN A 417 2.35 -63.51 67.11
CA GLN A 417 2.22 -64.93 66.77
C GLN A 417 3.51 -65.47 66.16
N ARG A 418 4.13 -64.75 65.21
CA ARG A 418 5.44 -65.12 64.65
C ARG A 418 6.52 -65.18 65.73
N LYS A 419 6.53 -64.24 66.68
CA LYS A 419 7.46 -64.26 67.83
C LYS A 419 7.20 -65.46 68.74
N LEU A 420 5.94 -65.79 68.99
CA LEU A 420 5.54 -66.96 69.77
C LEU A 420 5.99 -68.26 69.08
N ASP A 421 5.74 -68.42 67.78
CA ASP A 421 6.14 -69.60 67.01
C ASP A 421 7.68 -69.72 66.95
N ALA A 422 8.40 -68.61 66.81
CA ALA A 422 9.86 -68.59 66.89
C ALA A 422 10.36 -69.01 68.29
N SER A 423 9.70 -68.54 69.35
CA SER A 423 10.02 -68.94 70.73
C SER A 423 9.75 -70.44 70.96
N LEU A 424 8.59 -70.95 70.53
CA LEU A 424 8.23 -72.37 70.64
C LEU A 424 9.18 -73.28 69.86
N THR A 425 9.53 -72.91 68.63
CA THR A 425 10.52 -73.67 67.84
C THR A 425 11.90 -73.66 68.49
N SER A 426 12.31 -72.52 69.08
CA SER A 426 13.56 -72.45 69.84
C SER A 426 13.52 -73.32 71.10
N ALA A 427 12.40 -73.33 71.85
CA ALA A 427 12.20 -74.17 73.03
C ALA A 427 12.24 -75.67 72.68
N GLU A 428 11.61 -76.07 71.57
CA GLU A 428 11.67 -77.46 71.09
C GLU A 428 13.09 -77.84 70.66
N ARG A 429 13.84 -76.94 70.00
CA ARG A 429 15.27 -77.16 69.69
C ARG A 429 16.10 -77.36 70.97
N TYR A 430 15.89 -76.53 72.00
CA TYR A 430 16.56 -76.70 73.28
C TYR A 430 16.23 -78.04 73.94
N LYS A 431 14.95 -78.42 73.95
CA LYS A 431 14.51 -79.74 74.45
C LYS A 431 15.18 -80.88 73.68
N GLN A 432 15.27 -80.80 72.35
CA GLN A 432 15.97 -81.81 71.53
C GLN A 432 17.47 -81.88 71.85
N GLN A 433 18.14 -80.74 72.00
CA GLN A 433 19.55 -80.70 72.41
C GLN A 433 19.75 -81.31 73.80
N TRP A 434 18.85 -81.00 74.74
CA TRP A 434 18.89 -81.57 76.09
C TRP A 434 18.65 -83.08 76.10
N LEU A 435 17.70 -83.58 75.29
CA LEU A 435 17.49 -85.02 75.11
C LEU A 435 18.72 -85.73 74.51
N LYS A 436 19.44 -85.09 73.58
CA LYS A 436 20.71 -85.61 73.06
C LYS A 436 21.78 -85.66 74.15
N ALA A 437 21.93 -84.58 74.93
CA ALA A 437 22.85 -84.55 76.07
C ALA A 437 22.53 -85.64 77.11
N LEU A 438 21.24 -85.88 77.38
CA LEU A 438 20.80 -86.94 78.29
C LEU A 438 21.17 -88.34 77.78
N LYS A 439 21.01 -88.59 76.47
CA LYS A 439 21.44 -89.87 75.85
C LYS A 439 22.95 -90.07 75.89
N GLU A 440 23.73 -89.02 75.65
CA GLU A 440 25.20 -89.08 75.78
C GLU A 440 25.63 -89.31 77.23
N TYR A 441 24.96 -88.68 78.21
CA TYR A 441 25.15 -88.97 79.62
C TYR A 441 24.84 -90.44 79.96
N GLN A 442 23.73 -90.99 79.45
CA GLN A 442 23.39 -92.41 79.63
C GLN A 442 24.45 -93.33 79.01
N ARG A 443 24.96 -93.03 77.81
CA ARG A 443 26.06 -93.78 77.18
C ARG A 443 27.34 -93.74 77.99
N LEU A 444 27.72 -92.57 78.51
CA LEU A 444 28.88 -92.42 79.38
C LEU A 444 28.71 -93.24 80.66
N LYS A 445 27.54 -93.16 81.29
CA LYS A 445 27.20 -93.98 82.47
C LYS A 445 27.28 -95.48 82.17
N GLN A 446 26.84 -95.91 81.00
CA GLN A 446 26.89 -97.32 80.59
C GLN A 446 28.33 -97.77 80.34
N ARG A 447 29.17 -96.94 79.68
CA ARG A 447 30.62 -97.21 79.54
C ARG A 447 31.33 -97.37 80.88
N GLU A 448 31.03 -96.50 81.85
CA GLU A 448 31.56 -96.59 83.21
C GLU A 448 31.14 -97.90 83.90
N GLN A 449 29.88 -98.31 83.73
CA GLN A 449 29.39 -99.60 84.24
C GLN A 449 30.08 -100.79 83.56
N ASP A 450 30.27 -100.74 82.25
CA ASP A 450 30.95 -101.80 81.50
C ASP A 450 32.44 -101.88 81.85
N GLN A 451 33.11 -100.73 82.06
CA GLN A 451 34.49 -100.68 82.58
C GLN A 451 34.58 -101.28 83.98
N SER A 452 33.63 -100.96 84.87
CA SER A 452 33.56 -101.56 86.20
C SER A 452 33.36 -103.08 86.15
N LYS A 453 32.48 -103.57 85.25
CA LYS A 453 32.28 -105.02 85.02
C LYS A 453 33.52 -105.70 84.44
N PHE A 454 34.20 -105.05 83.49
CA PHE A 454 35.43 -105.57 82.88
C PHE A 454 36.54 -105.70 83.93
N LEU A 455 36.73 -104.69 84.78
CA LEU A 455 37.67 -104.75 85.90
C LEU A 455 37.34 -105.91 86.86
N LEU A 456 36.06 -106.13 87.15
CA LEU A 456 35.62 -107.23 88.01
C LEU A 456 35.87 -108.61 87.36
N GLN A 457 35.58 -108.78 86.07
CA GLN A 457 35.90 -110.01 85.34
C GLN A 457 37.39 -110.30 85.31
N LYS A 458 38.23 -109.27 85.14
CA LYS A 458 39.69 -109.42 85.19
C LYS A 458 40.16 -109.91 86.56
N GLN A 459 39.61 -109.37 87.65
CA GLN A 459 39.88 -109.89 89.01
C GLN A 459 39.42 -111.34 89.19
N GLN A 460 38.30 -111.72 88.56
CA GLN A 460 37.78 -113.09 88.59
C GLN A 460 38.69 -114.07 87.82
N GLN A 461 39.21 -113.65 86.67
CA GLN A 461 40.19 -114.43 85.89
C GLN A 461 41.53 -114.58 86.62
N GLU A 462 42.01 -113.54 87.32
CA GLU A 462 43.20 -113.63 88.16
C GLU A 462 43.01 -114.63 89.33
N LEU A 463 41.80 -114.68 89.92
CA LEU A 463 41.44 -115.68 90.93
C LEU A 463 41.38 -117.11 90.38
N GLU A 464 40.83 -117.31 89.19
CA GLU A 464 40.84 -118.64 88.53
C GLU A 464 42.26 -119.09 88.17
N HIS A 465 43.09 -118.17 87.71
CA HIS A 465 44.50 -118.46 87.40
C HIS A 465 45.29 -118.85 88.67
N MET A 466 44.97 -118.27 89.83
CA MET A 466 45.50 -118.69 91.13
C MET A 466 45.00 -120.08 91.54
N ARG A 467 43.71 -120.39 91.29
CA ARG A 467 43.11 -121.70 91.60
C ARG A 467 43.74 -122.83 90.77
N LEU A 468 43.98 -122.63 89.48
CA LEU A 468 44.65 -123.62 88.62
C LEU A 468 46.10 -123.88 89.04
N ARG A 469 46.84 -122.87 89.53
CA ARG A 469 48.21 -123.07 90.04
C ARG A 469 48.25 -123.93 91.30
N TYR A 470 47.23 -123.83 92.15
CA TYR A 470 47.12 -124.66 93.35
C TYR A 470 46.89 -126.14 93.02
N LEU A 471 46.00 -126.44 92.07
CA LEU A 471 45.71 -127.81 91.63
C LEU A 471 46.93 -128.49 90.96
N ALA A 472 47.71 -127.75 90.16
CA ALA A 472 48.93 -128.27 89.54
C ALA A 472 50.08 -128.54 90.53
N ALA A 473 50.05 -127.92 91.72
CA ALA A 473 51.02 -128.16 92.78
C ALA A 473 50.70 -129.45 93.57
N GLU A 474 49.41 -129.76 93.76
CA GLU A 474 48.93 -130.95 94.47
C GLU A 474 49.22 -132.24 93.69
N GLU A 475 49.04 -132.26 92.36
CA GLU A 475 49.36 -133.43 91.51
C GLU A 475 50.87 -133.75 91.47
N ASN A 476 51.75 -132.77 91.70
CA ASN A 476 53.21 -132.95 91.69
C ASN A 476 53.80 -133.55 92.97
N GLU A 477 53.12 -133.45 94.12
CA GLU A 477 53.54 -134.13 95.36
C GLU A 477 53.17 -135.63 95.34
N ILE A 478 52.04 -135.97 94.73
CA ILE A 478 51.57 -137.35 94.56
C ILE A 478 52.51 -138.12 93.60
N MET A 479 52.91 -137.50 92.48
CA MET A 479 53.86 -138.09 91.51
C MET A 479 55.27 -138.34 92.08
N LYS A 480 55.71 -137.62 93.12
CA LYS A 480 57.04 -137.79 93.74
C LYS A 480 57.08 -138.91 94.80
N SER A 481 55.94 -139.29 95.36
CA SER A 481 55.79 -140.41 96.30
C SER A 481 55.96 -141.76 95.61
N ASP A 482 55.35 -141.92 94.43
CA ASP A 482 55.35 -143.19 93.67
C ASP A 482 56.71 -143.49 93.01
N HIS A 483 57.51 -142.47 92.70
CA HIS A 483 58.84 -142.63 92.10
C HIS A 483 59.88 -143.26 93.06
N LYS A 484 59.73 -143.07 94.39
CA LYS A 484 60.68 -143.59 95.40
C LYS A 484 60.48 -145.06 95.77
N GLN A 485 59.30 -145.64 95.53
CA GLN A 485 59.06 -147.06 95.82
C GLN A 485 59.43 -147.99 94.66
N LEU A 486 59.42 -147.47 93.42
CA LEU A 486 59.83 -148.21 92.21
C LEU A 486 61.36 -148.32 92.03
N GLU A 487 62.14 -147.48 92.71
CA GLU A 487 63.61 -147.48 92.60
C GLU A 487 64.29 -148.57 93.47
N ASN A 488 63.62 -149.08 94.51
CA ASN A 488 64.11 -150.18 95.35
C ASN A 488 63.88 -151.58 94.75
N ILE A 489 62.97 -151.75 93.79
CA ILE A 489 62.69 -153.03 93.11
C ILE A 489 63.47 -153.16 91.78
N LYS A 490 64.00 -152.04 91.26
CA LYS A 490 64.73 -151.96 89.99
C LYS A 490 66.20 -152.42 90.05
N ASN A 491 66.77 -152.60 91.26
CA ASN A 491 68.17 -153.04 91.42
C ASN A 491 68.34 -154.58 91.57
N GLU A 492 67.26 -155.37 91.59
CA GLU A 492 67.35 -156.84 91.69
C GLU A 492 67.20 -157.61 90.36
N LEU A 493 66.58 -157.03 89.32
CA LEU A 493 66.52 -157.66 88.00
C LEU A 493 67.61 -157.14 87.08
N ASN A 494 68.83 -157.52 87.47
CA ASN A 494 69.83 -158.13 86.61
C ASN A 494 69.54 -158.08 85.11
N LYS A 495 70.58 -157.65 84.38
CA LYS A 495 71.13 -158.41 83.24
C LYS A 495 70.07 -158.89 82.26
N LEU A 496 69.83 -158.10 81.21
CA LEU A 496 69.91 -158.58 79.82
C LEU A 496 69.45 -157.47 78.86
N LYS A 497 70.38 -157.17 77.94
CA LYS A 497 70.14 -156.96 76.49
C LYS A 497 69.35 -155.70 76.10
N GLU A 498 70.01 -154.68 75.54
CA GLU A 498 70.23 -154.50 74.09
C GLU A 498 68.97 -154.70 73.23
N VAL A 499 68.53 -153.64 72.54
CA VAL A 499 68.41 -153.53 71.07
C VAL A 499 67.34 -152.49 70.65
N SER A 500 67.77 -151.62 69.72
CA SER A 500 67.03 -150.80 68.72
C SER A 500 66.06 -149.70 69.20
N SER A 501 66.14 -148.41 68.84
CA SER A 501 66.58 -147.63 67.64
C SER A 501 65.44 -147.24 66.67
N THR A 502 65.35 -145.92 66.41
CA THR A 502 64.78 -145.19 65.24
C THR A 502 63.24 -145.07 65.08
N PRO A 503 62.69 -144.23 64.16
CA PRO A 503 62.98 -142.83 63.71
C PRO A 503 61.68 -141.95 63.51
N THR A 504 61.70 -140.61 63.47
CA THR A 504 61.75 -139.64 62.30
C THR A 504 60.55 -139.74 61.31
N ILE A 505 59.83 -138.67 60.87
CA ILE A 505 60.07 -137.84 59.65
C ILE A 505 58.90 -136.84 59.39
N THR A 506 59.25 -135.74 58.69
CA THR A 506 58.55 -134.67 57.91
C THR A 506 57.26 -135.08 57.15
N GLY A 507 56.37 -134.27 56.58
CA GLY A 507 56.33 -132.90 56.06
C GLY A 507 55.51 -132.90 54.75
N ASP A 508 54.56 -131.97 54.60
CA ASP A 508 54.07 -131.24 53.40
C ASP A 508 53.44 -131.86 52.11
N PHE A 509 52.36 -131.16 51.67
CA PHE A 509 51.80 -130.85 50.32
C PHE A 509 50.91 -131.80 49.45
N GLN A 510 49.69 -131.27 49.16
CA GLN A 510 48.88 -131.18 47.90
C GLN A 510 47.98 -132.32 47.28
N SER A 511 46.66 -131.98 47.27
CA SER A 511 45.65 -131.97 46.16
C SER A 511 45.07 -133.22 45.46
N ASN A 512 43.72 -133.32 45.56
CA ASN A 512 42.65 -133.68 44.61
C ASN A 512 42.67 -135.01 43.82
N LEU A 513 41.63 -135.85 44.02
CA LEU A 513 40.57 -136.23 43.04
C LEU A 513 39.69 -137.39 43.58
N SER A 514 38.36 -137.19 43.50
CA SER A 514 37.24 -138.13 43.19
C SER A 514 37.05 -139.44 44.00
N ASP A 515 35.90 -140.09 44.11
CA ASP A 515 34.50 -139.92 43.67
C ASP A 515 33.63 -140.90 44.49
N ASP A 516 32.33 -140.70 44.41
CA ASP A 516 31.24 -141.65 44.65
C ASP A 516 30.74 -141.98 46.08
N ASN A 517 29.48 -141.53 46.26
CA ASN A 517 28.32 -142.28 46.78
C ASN A 517 28.14 -142.39 48.31
N ASP A 518 27.29 -141.55 48.88
CA ASP A 518 25.82 -141.59 48.71
C ASP A 518 25.07 -141.25 50.02
N HIS A 519 24.06 -140.40 49.87
CA HIS A 519 22.88 -140.22 50.74
C HIS A 519 23.00 -139.84 52.24
N LEU A 520 22.93 -138.53 52.53
CA LEU A 520 21.66 -137.87 52.92
C LEU A 520 21.79 -136.32 52.92
N GLU A 521 22.04 -135.71 51.75
CA GLU A 521 22.33 -134.28 51.60
C GLU A 521 21.42 -133.66 50.51
N GLN A 522 20.20 -133.21 50.85
CA GLN A 522 19.37 -132.39 49.91
C GLN A 522 18.12 -131.70 50.51
N VAL A 523 18.06 -131.40 51.82
CA VAL A 523 16.88 -130.73 52.43
C VAL A 523 17.20 -129.42 53.15
N ASP A 524 18.39 -129.27 53.73
CA ASP A 524 18.70 -128.11 54.59
C ASP A 524 19.17 -126.84 53.85
N GLN A 525 19.79 -126.96 52.66
CA GLN A 525 20.16 -125.78 51.85
C GLN A 525 18.97 -125.19 51.07
N GLN A 526 17.98 -126.00 50.67
CA GLN A 526 16.75 -125.47 50.06
C GLN A 526 15.89 -124.70 51.09
N LEU A 527 15.98 -125.05 52.38
CA LEU A 527 15.23 -124.37 53.44
C LEU A 527 15.73 -122.93 53.69
N GLY A 528 17.04 -122.71 53.65
CA GLY A 528 17.64 -121.38 53.86
C GLY A 528 17.31 -120.39 52.75
N VAL A 529 17.40 -120.83 51.48
CA VAL A 529 17.13 -119.96 50.32
C VAL A 529 15.65 -119.55 50.25
N LEU A 530 14.73 -120.45 50.60
CA LEU A 530 13.29 -120.13 50.56
C LEU A 530 12.85 -119.17 51.68
N ILE A 531 13.49 -119.20 52.85
CA ILE A 531 13.23 -118.26 53.96
C ILE A 531 13.76 -116.87 53.63
N GLU A 532 14.97 -116.78 53.07
CA GLU A 532 15.59 -115.50 52.68
C GLU A 532 14.81 -114.80 51.55
N HIS A 533 14.27 -115.57 50.59
CA HIS A 533 13.44 -115.03 49.51
C HIS A 533 12.09 -114.51 49.99
N ARG A 534 11.47 -115.15 51.00
CA ARG A 534 10.23 -114.67 51.64
C ARG A 534 10.45 -113.34 52.35
N ASP A 535 11.49 -113.25 53.18
CA ASP A 535 11.74 -112.08 54.03
C ASP A 535 12.14 -110.87 53.19
N THR A 536 12.90 -111.08 52.11
CA THR A 536 13.22 -110.03 51.14
C THR A 536 11.97 -109.48 50.46
N LEU A 537 11.04 -110.35 50.03
CA LEU A 537 9.81 -109.91 49.36
C LEU A 537 8.86 -109.16 50.31
N LEU A 538 8.70 -109.60 51.56
CA LEU A 538 7.91 -108.88 52.57
C LEU A 538 8.52 -107.52 52.94
N GLN A 539 9.85 -107.39 52.91
CA GLN A 539 10.55 -106.15 53.25
C GLN A 539 10.48 -105.08 52.15
N THR A 540 10.20 -105.44 50.89
CA THR A 540 9.95 -104.47 49.81
C THR A 540 8.62 -103.72 49.94
N GLY A 541 7.75 -104.09 50.89
CA GLY A 541 6.49 -103.39 51.20
C GLY A 541 5.41 -103.48 50.12
N THR A 542 5.65 -104.25 49.04
CA THR A 542 4.71 -104.48 47.93
C THR A 542 3.95 -105.80 48.05
N TYR A 543 4.45 -106.75 48.85
CA TYR A 543 3.81 -108.03 49.13
C TYR A 543 3.44 -108.12 50.60
N THR A 544 2.26 -108.67 50.88
CA THR A 544 1.79 -108.90 52.26
C THR A 544 1.69 -110.39 52.55
N HIS A 545 1.58 -110.77 53.83
CA HIS A 545 1.44 -112.18 54.23
C HIS A 545 0.22 -112.90 53.61
N ASN A 546 -0.71 -112.15 53.01
CA ASN A 546 -1.88 -112.69 52.34
C ASN A 546 -1.73 -112.91 50.83
N ASP A 547 -0.57 -112.58 50.24
CA ASP A 547 -0.32 -112.85 48.82
C ASP A 547 -0.05 -114.33 48.54
N ALA A 548 -0.64 -114.84 47.46
CA ALA A 548 -0.59 -116.26 47.10
C ALA A 548 0.84 -116.79 46.91
N LEU A 549 1.76 -115.94 46.47
CA LEU A 549 3.17 -116.30 46.29
C LEU A 549 3.89 -116.49 47.64
N ILE A 550 3.61 -115.64 48.63
CA ILE A 550 4.18 -115.74 49.98
C ILE A 550 3.61 -116.96 50.71
N GLN A 551 2.30 -117.22 50.58
CA GLN A 551 1.66 -118.38 51.22
C GLN A 551 2.15 -119.72 50.68
N GLU A 552 2.39 -119.85 49.36
CA GLU A 552 2.95 -121.08 48.78
C GLU A 552 4.40 -121.31 49.21
N LEU A 553 5.18 -120.25 49.42
CA LEU A 553 6.54 -120.35 49.99
C LEU A 553 6.50 -120.82 51.45
N GLU A 554 5.58 -120.30 52.25
CA GLU A 554 5.40 -120.69 53.66
C GLU A 554 4.97 -122.17 53.79
N ARG A 555 4.12 -122.65 52.88
CA ARG A 555 3.68 -124.06 52.81
C ARG A 555 4.83 -125.02 52.53
N ARG A 556 5.72 -124.66 51.59
CA ARG A 556 6.90 -125.49 51.25
C ARG A 556 7.94 -125.52 52.37
N ILE A 557 8.11 -124.42 53.11
CA ILE A 557 9.01 -124.35 54.28
C ILE A 557 8.51 -125.26 55.42
N GLN A 558 7.19 -125.32 55.65
CA GLN A 558 6.63 -126.20 56.68
C GLN A 558 6.75 -127.70 56.34
N GLU A 559 6.58 -128.09 55.07
CA GLU A 559 6.76 -129.49 54.64
C GLU A 559 8.21 -129.97 54.78
N ALA A 560 9.17 -129.09 54.52
CA ALA A 560 10.60 -129.38 54.67
C ALA A 560 11.01 -129.52 56.16
N MET A 561 10.51 -128.66 57.05
CA MET A 561 10.75 -128.76 58.50
C MET A 561 10.18 -130.05 59.11
N LYS A 562 9.04 -130.53 58.60
CA LYS A 562 8.39 -131.77 59.11
C LYS A 562 9.15 -133.05 58.74
N ARG A 563 9.98 -133.04 57.69
CA ARG A 563 10.84 -134.17 57.31
C ARG A 563 12.14 -134.25 58.13
N LYS A 564 12.57 -133.15 58.74
CA LYS A 564 13.77 -133.04 59.60
C LYS A 564 13.57 -133.62 61.01
N SER A 565 12.34 -133.62 61.52
CA SER A 565 12.03 -134.22 62.82
C SER A 565 11.98 -135.76 62.81
N SER A 566 11.91 -136.40 61.64
CA SER A 566 11.78 -137.87 61.53
C SER A 566 13.11 -138.64 61.40
N SER A 567 14.26 -137.97 61.29
CA SER A 567 15.59 -138.59 61.11
C SER A 567 16.50 -138.58 62.35
N SER A 568 16.06 -138.03 63.50
CA SER A 568 16.85 -138.01 64.75
C SER A 568 16.32 -138.96 65.84
N SER A 569 15.54 -139.99 65.47
CA SER A 569 15.04 -141.03 66.39
C SER A 569 15.51 -142.43 65.97
N ARG A 570 16.81 -142.71 66.15
CA ARG A 570 17.36 -144.08 66.23
C ARG A 570 18.80 -144.06 66.76
N TYR A 571 18.98 -143.74 68.04
CA TYR A 571 19.81 -144.43 69.04
C TYR A 571 19.55 -143.69 70.36
N GLN A 572 19.09 -144.45 71.34
CA GLN A 572 18.71 -144.03 72.68
C GLN A 572 19.91 -143.48 73.47
#